data_AF-A0A5C8ASJ3-F1
#
_entry.id   AF-A0A5C8ASJ3-F1
#
_cell.length_a   1.000
_cell.length_b   1.000
_cell.length_c   1.000
_cell.angle_alpha   90.00
_cell.angle_beta   90.00
_cell.angle_gamma   90.00
#
_symmetry.space_group_name_H-M   'P 1'
#
loop_
_entity.id
_entity.type
_entity.pdbx_description
1 polymer ?
#
loop_
_entity_poly.entity_id
_entity_poly.type
_entity_poly.pdbx_seq_one_letter_code
_entity_poly.pdbx_strand_id
1 'polypeptide(L)'
;LLMDRLEQALASGNRHKRKGALLFIDLDNFKTLNDTLGHDHGDLLLQQVAERLSRCTREGDTVARLGGDEFVVMLEDLEENAFDAANQAEVVAIKILSELNQTYWLGVNEHHSSPSIGVTLFGEKSETIAEPLKRADLAMYQAKAAGRNTIRFFDPKMQVLVSQRVALEEDLRDAMLNEQFELYYQAQLTDDGKLFGAEVLIRWNHPTRGMISPAEFIPLAEETGLISILGYWVLYTATNQLAKWRDQPEFSDLVIAVNVSPSQFHQKNFVEQVTDALELTQADPQRLKLELTEGFSIANMEDVIAKMNRLKAVGVGFSLDDFGTGYSSLSYLKRLPLDQLKIDQSFVRDILVDPNDAAISKMVIVLAESLGLAVIAEGVETPEQQAFLAQQGCHAYQGYLYSKPLPLAQFEEFARKVFHSN
;
A
#
# COMPACT_ATOMS: atom_id res chain seq x y z
N LEU A 1 1.78 -19.88 31.74
CA LEU A 1 0.89 -18.99 30.96
C LEU A 1 1.55 -18.41 29.73
N LEU A 2 2.55 -17.52 29.83
CA LEU A 2 3.22 -16.97 28.62
C LEU A 2 3.83 -18.06 27.73
N MET A 3 4.57 -19.01 28.33
CA MET A 3 5.16 -20.13 27.59
C MET A 3 4.09 -20.99 26.90
N ASP A 4 2.98 -21.27 27.60
CA ASP A 4 1.86 -22.05 27.04
C ASP A 4 1.19 -21.30 25.87
N ARG A 5 1.05 -19.97 25.99
CA ARG A 5 0.50 -19.11 24.93
C ARG A 5 1.44 -19.05 23.72
N LEU A 6 2.74 -18.93 23.95
CA LEU A 6 3.74 -18.94 22.88
C LEU A 6 3.78 -20.30 22.15
N GLU A 7 3.64 -21.41 22.88
CA GLU A 7 3.51 -22.74 22.28
C GLU A 7 2.25 -22.85 21.39
N GLN A 8 1.11 -22.34 21.87
CA GLN A 8 -0.12 -22.29 21.10
C GLN A 8 0.01 -21.41 19.84
N ALA A 9 0.64 -20.24 19.96
CA ALA A 9 0.86 -19.31 18.85
C ALA A 9 1.77 -19.92 17.78
N LEU A 10 2.86 -20.58 18.18
CA LEU A 10 3.76 -21.31 17.26
C LEU A 10 3.04 -22.45 16.52
N ALA A 11 2.17 -23.19 17.23
CA ALA A 11 1.36 -24.25 16.63
C ALA A 11 0.26 -23.71 15.69
N SER A 12 -0.30 -22.53 16.00
CA SER A 12 -1.34 -21.88 15.19
C SER A 12 -0.77 -21.22 13.93
N GLY A 13 0.35 -20.50 14.06
CA GLY A 13 1.01 -19.81 12.94
C GLY A 13 1.44 -20.77 11.83
N ASN A 14 1.93 -21.96 12.21
CA ASN A 14 2.25 -23.02 11.25
C ASN A 14 1.05 -23.53 10.43
N ARG A 15 -0.16 -23.46 10.98
CA ARG A 15 -1.39 -23.93 10.30
C ARG A 15 -2.02 -22.85 9.42
N HIS A 16 -2.01 -21.60 9.88
CA HIS A 16 -2.67 -20.48 9.20
C HIS A 16 -1.72 -19.62 8.36
N LYS A 17 -0.42 -19.96 8.34
CA LYS A 17 0.65 -19.19 7.70
C LYS A 17 0.73 -17.73 8.17
N ARG A 18 0.40 -17.48 9.43
CA ARG A 18 0.47 -16.15 10.05
C ARG A 18 1.70 -16.08 10.95
N LYS A 19 2.30 -14.90 11.08
CA LYS A 19 3.45 -14.68 11.97
C LYS A 19 2.99 -14.15 13.32
N GLY A 20 3.90 -14.17 14.29
CA GLY A 20 3.75 -13.47 15.56
C GLY A 20 4.99 -12.66 15.89
N ALA A 21 4.90 -11.81 16.90
CA ALA A 21 6.03 -11.03 17.41
C ALA A 21 6.12 -11.07 18.93
N LEU A 22 7.34 -11.07 19.46
CA LEU A 22 7.62 -10.84 20.87
C LEU A 22 8.31 -9.49 21.03
N LEU A 23 7.77 -8.69 21.94
CA LEU A 23 8.33 -7.43 22.39
C LEU A 23 8.79 -7.64 23.84
N PHE A 24 10.09 -7.64 24.06
CA PHE A 24 10.71 -7.69 25.38
C PHE A 24 10.97 -6.26 25.85
N ILE A 25 10.47 -5.91 27.02
CA ILE A 25 10.39 -4.54 27.51
C ILE A 25 11.05 -4.50 28.88
N ASP A 26 11.97 -3.57 29.07
CA ASP A 26 12.63 -3.31 30.36
C ASP A 26 12.55 -1.82 30.68
N LEU A 27 12.26 -1.49 31.95
CA LEU A 27 12.14 -0.11 32.40
C LEU A 27 13.51 0.47 32.74
N ASP A 28 13.89 1.50 31.99
CA ASP A 28 15.18 2.14 32.15
C ASP A 28 15.31 2.75 33.55
N ASN A 29 16.43 2.45 34.21
CA ASN A 29 16.81 2.99 35.52
C ASN A 29 15.79 2.67 36.65
N PHE A 30 14.99 1.60 36.52
CA PHE A 30 14.05 1.19 37.57
C PHE A 30 14.71 0.93 38.93
N LYS A 31 15.93 0.37 38.93
CA LYS A 31 16.71 0.19 40.16
C LYS A 31 16.98 1.52 40.88
N THR A 32 17.31 2.57 40.12
CA THR A 32 17.56 3.90 40.67
C THR A 32 16.30 4.48 41.34
N LEU A 33 15.11 4.23 40.78
CA LEU A 33 13.84 4.58 41.42
C LEU A 33 13.71 3.87 42.77
N ASN A 34 13.89 2.55 42.82
CA ASN A 34 13.78 1.79 44.07
C ASN A 34 14.79 2.26 45.12
N ASP A 35 16.03 2.52 44.71
CA ASP A 35 17.09 2.99 45.60
C ASP A 35 16.80 4.41 46.14
N THR A 36 16.02 5.22 45.43
CA THR A 36 15.75 6.63 45.77
C THR A 36 14.41 6.83 46.50
N LEU A 37 13.34 6.18 46.05
CA LEU A 37 11.97 6.38 46.53
C LEU A 37 11.40 5.15 47.26
N GLY A 38 12.13 4.04 47.29
CA GLY A 38 11.72 2.79 47.95
C GLY A 38 10.84 1.90 47.09
N HIS A 39 10.76 0.63 47.48
CA HIS A 39 10.07 -0.42 46.74
C HIS A 39 8.56 -0.18 46.57
N ASP A 40 7.89 0.50 47.51
CA ASP A 40 6.46 0.81 47.39
C ASP A 40 6.16 1.68 46.15
N HIS A 41 7.05 2.62 45.82
CA HIS A 41 6.91 3.44 44.61
C HIS A 41 7.25 2.64 43.34
N GLY A 42 8.20 1.71 43.44
CA GLY A 42 8.50 0.77 42.36
C GLY A 42 7.30 -0.13 42.03
N ASP A 43 6.60 -0.64 43.04
CA ASP A 43 5.42 -1.48 42.84
C ASP A 43 4.26 -0.68 42.20
N LEU A 44 4.06 0.57 42.60
CA LEU A 44 3.08 1.47 41.96
C LEU A 44 3.42 1.72 40.49
N LEU A 45 4.70 1.93 40.16
CA LEU A 45 5.13 2.10 38.77
C LEU A 45 4.83 0.84 37.96
N LEU A 46 5.19 -0.33 38.48
CA LEU A 46 4.97 -1.62 37.80
C LEU A 46 3.47 -1.91 37.56
N GLN A 47 2.60 -1.53 38.49
CA GLN A 47 1.15 -1.63 38.32
C GLN A 47 0.66 -0.72 37.17
N GLN A 48 1.09 0.54 37.14
CA GLN A 48 0.72 1.47 36.07
C GLN A 48 1.27 1.04 34.70
N VAL A 49 2.49 0.51 34.66
CA VAL A 49 3.08 -0.05 33.43
C VAL A 49 2.27 -1.23 32.93
N ALA A 50 1.88 -2.16 33.81
CA ALA A 50 1.04 -3.30 33.43
C ALA A 50 -0.33 -2.84 32.87
N GLU A 51 -0.95 -1.82 33.48
CA GLU A 51 -2.20 -1.24 32.99
C GLU A 51 -2.04 -0.58 31.61
N ARG A 52 -0.99 0.22 31.43
CA ARG A 52 -0.68 0.89 30.16
C ARG A 52 -0.42 -0.10 29.04
N LEU A 53 0.41 -1.12 29.30
CA LEU A 53 0.68 -2.19 28.33
C LEU A 53 -0.60 -2.90 27.91
N SER A 54 -1.49 -3.20 28.86
CA SER A 54 -2.76 -3.88 28.58
C SER A 54 -3.72 -3.02 27.72
N ARG A 55 -3.62 -1.68 27.78
CA ARG A 55 -4.37 -0.77 26.90
C ARG A 55 -3.72 -0.60 25.52
N CYS A 56 -2.43 -0.88 25.41
CA CYS A 56 -1.73 -0.82 24.14
C CYS A 56 -2.05 -2.01 23.23
N THR A 57 -2.42 -3.15 23.81
CA THR A 57 -2.63 -4.43 23.12
C THR A 57 -4.10 -4.76 22.85
N ARG A 58 -4.38 -5.63 21.87
CA ARG A 58 -5.75 -6.15 21.58
C ARG A 58 -6.06 -7.42 22.37
N GLU A 59 -7.32 -7.87 22.34
CA GLU A 59 -7.79 -9.06 23.08
C GLU A 59 -7.04 -10.36 22.71
N GLY A 60 -6.54 -10.45 21.46
CA GLY A 60 -5.75 -11.60 21.00
C GLY A 60 -4.27 -11.56 21.38
N ASP A 61 -3.77 -10.45 21.93
CA ASP A 61 -2.37 -10.32 22.33
C ASP A 61 -2.20 -10.70 23.81
N THR A 62 -0.99 -11.05 24.22
CA THR A 62 -0.68 -11.40 25.61
C THR A 62 0.33 -10.45 26.23
N VAL A 63 0.02 -9.88 27.39
CA VAL A 63 0.97 -9.15 28.24
C VAL A 63 1.36 -10.03 29.43
N ALA A 64 2.66 -10.14 29.70
CA ALA A 64 3.20 -10.89 30.83
C ALA A 64 4.36 -10.15 31.49
N ARG A 65 4.53 -10.33 32.80
CA ARG A 65 5.70 -9.88 33.55
C ARG A 65 6.59 -11.09 33.84
N LEU A 66 7.85 -11.05 33.41
CA LEU A 66 8.79 -12.16 33.64
C LEU A 66 9.41 -12.13 35.03
N GLY A 67 9.63 -10.92 35.56
CA GLY A 67 10.24 -10.69 36.85
C GLY A 67 10.86 -9.29 36.89
N GLY A 68 11.08 -8.73 38.08
CA GLY A 68 11.66 -7.39 38.21
C GLY A 68 10.86 -6.35 37.41
N ASP A 69 11.55 -5.59 36.59
CA ASP A 69 11.06 -4.57 35.66
C ASP A 69 10.87 -5.06 34.22
N GLU A 70 10.94 -6.37 33.99
CA GLU A 70 10.85 -6.98 32.68
C GLU A 70 9.43 -7.44 32.34
N PHE A 71 8.94 -6.96 31.20
CA PHE A 71 7.65 -7.31 30.62
C PHE A 71 7.85 -7.91 29.23
N VAL A 72 6.91 -8.75 28.83
CA VAL A 72 6.82 -9.29 27.47
C VAL A 72 5.42 -9.05 26.94
N VAL A 73 5.35 -8.52 25.73
CA VAL A 73 4.12 -8.46 24.93
C VAL A 73 4.27 -9.42 23.75
N MET A 74 3.30 -10.33 23.61
CA MET A 74 3.21 -11.26 22.49
C MET A 74 2.06 -10.85 21.58
N LEU A 75 2.40 -10.55 20.33
CA LEU A 75 1.45 -10.27 19.26
C LEU A 75 1.22 -11.55 18.46
N GLU A 76 -0.04 -11.92 18.31
CA GLU A 76 -0.46 -13.08 17.51
C GLU A 76 -1.12 -12.58 16.22
N ASP A 77 -1.30 -13.46 15.22
CA ASP A 77 -2.03 -13.18 13.98
C ASP A 77 -1.55 -11.91 13.23
N LEU A 78 -0.24 -11.86 12.97
CA LEU A 78 0.39 -10.90 12.07
C LEU A 78 0.45 -11.45 10.64
N GLU A 79 0.73 -10.58 9.68
CA GLU A 79 0.80 -10.95 8.26
C GLU A 79 1.76 -12.10 7.94
N GLU A 80 1.50 -12.83 6.86
CA GLU A 80 2.34 -13.95 6.42
C GLU A 80 3.74 -13.46 6.01
N ASN A 81 3.80 -12.29 5.38
CA ASN A 81 5.05 -11.66 4.98
C ASN A 81 5.82 -11.15 6.21
N ALA A 82 7.10 -11.49 6.31
CA ALA A 82 7.95 -11.10 7.44
C ALA A 82 8.11 -9.58 7.56
N PHE A 83 8.18 -8.86 6.43
CA PHE A 83 8.27 -7.40 6.45
C PHE A 83 6.98 -6.77 6.98
N ASP A 84 5.83 -7.17 6.46
CA ASP A 84 4.54 -6.62 6.89
C ASP A 84 4.25 -6.94 8.37
N ALA A 85 4.56 -8.16 8.82
CA ALA A 85 4.48 -8.53 10.22
C ALA A 85 5.42 -7.69 11.12
N ALA A 86 6.63 -7.37 10.66
CA ALA A 86 7.53 -6.50 11.41
C ALA A 86 7.00 -5.07 11.52
N ASN A 87 6.40 -4.53 10.46
CA ASN A 87 5.79 -3.21 10.49
C ASN A 87 4.60 -3.18 11.44
N GLN A 88 3.74 -4.20 11.43
CA GLN A 88 2.66 -4.33 12.42
C GLN A 88 3.19 -4.38 13.86
N ALA A 89 4.26 -5.15 14.10
CA ALA A 89 4.88 -5.23 15.41
C ALA A 89 5.53 -3.89 15.84
N GLU A 90 6.13 -3.17 14.89
CA GLU A 90 6.71 -1.85 15.14
C GLU A 90 5.64 -0.83 15.55
N VAL A 91 4.49 -0.79 14.85
CA VAL A 91 3.38 0.12 15.20
C VAL A 91 2.96 -0.07 16.65
N VAL A 92 2.84 -1.32 17.12
CA VAL A 92 2.51 -1.62 18.52
C VAL A 92 3.66 -1.25 19.44
N ALA A 93 4.92 -1.51 19.06
CA ALA A 93 6.09 -1.12 19.84
C ALA A 93 6.20 0.40 20.01
N ILE A 94 5.95 1.20 18.97
CA ILE A 94 5.92 2.66 19.00
C ILE A 94 4.79 3.15 19.92
N LYS A 95 3.60 2.55 19.82
CA LYS A 95 2.48 2.86 20.72
C LYS A 95 2.84 2.59 22.18
N ILE A 96 3.45 1.44 22.47
CA ILE A 96 3.92 1.09 23.82
C ILE A 96 4.99 2.07 24.29
N LEU A 97 6.00 2.35 23.46
CA LEU A 97 7.07 3.29 23.76
C LEU A 97 6.47 4.66 24.14
N SER A 98 5.56 5.19 23.33
CA SER A 98 4.90 6.47 23.58
C SER A 98 4.10 6.48 24.89
N GLU A 99 3.27 5.46 25.12
CA GLU A 99 2.43 5.36 26.33
C GLU A 99 3.27 5.22 27.60
N LEU A 100 4.35 4.44 27.55
CA LEU A 100 5.23 4.24 28.69
C LEU A 100 6.14 5.45 28.98
N ASN A 101 6.35 6.35 28.02
CA ASN A 101 7.06 7.61 28.23
C ASN A 101 6.17 8.70 28.87
N GLN A 102 4.86 8.48 29.02
CA GLN A 102 4.02 9.45 29.73
C GLN A 102 4.40 9.50 31.22
N THR A 103 4.23 10.68 31.83
CA THR A 103 4.41 10.90 33.26
C THR A 103 3.65 9.87 34.11
N TYR A 104 4.30 9.33 35.14
CA TYR A 104 3.70 8.49 36.17
C TYR A 104 3.46 9.30 37.45
N TRP A 105 2.29 9.06 38.07
CA TRP A 105 1.96 9.63 39.37
C TRP A 105 2.11 8.56 40.44
N LEU A 106 3.23 8.61 41.18
CA LEU A 106 3.56 7.65 42.23
C LEU A 106 3.20 8.26 43.60
N GLY A 107 1.92 8.21 43.94
CA GLY A 107 1.38 8.94 45.10
C GLY A 107 1.29 10.44 44.79
N VAL A 108 2.05 11.27 45.52
CA VAL A 108 2.15 12.72 45.28
C VAL A 108 3.33 13.10 44.38
N ASN A 109 4.19 12.15 44.03
CA ASN A 109 5.40 12.39 43.27
C ASN A 109 5.16 12.19 41.77
N GLU A 110 5.66 13.12 40.97
CA GLU A 110 5.75 12.98 39.52
C GLU A 110 7.03 12.22 39.17
N HIS A 111 6.92 11.19 38.31
CA HIS A 111 8.07 10.41 37.86
C HIS A 111 8.03 10.17 36.35
N HIS A 112 9.19 10.28 35.71
CA HIS A 112 9.37 9.95 34.31
C HIS A 112 10.23 8.67 34.19
N SER A 113 9.68 7.66 33.53
CA SER A 113 10.37 6.43 33.19
C SER A 113 10.32 6.22 31.67
N SER A 114 11.32 5.56 31.12
CA SER A 114 11.35 5.17 29.70
C SER A 114 11.56 3.67 29.57
N PRO A 115 11.06 3.03 28.51
CA PRO A 115 11.35 1.63 28.25
C PRO A 115 12.46 1.45 27.20
N SER A 116 13.22 0.37 27.33
CA SER A 116 14.01 -0.20 26.23
C SER A 116 13.27 -1.42 25.67
N ILE A 117 13.01 -1.46 24.36
CA ILE A 117 12.16 -2.49 23.74
C ILE A 117 12.95 -3.28 22.70
N GLY A 118 12.99 -4.60 22.87
CA GLY A 118 13.53 -5.56 21.90
C GLY A 118 12.44 -6.32 21.18
N VAL A 119 12.51 -6.41 19.85
CA VAL A 119 11.46 -7.02 19.02
C VAL A 119 12.03 -8.20 18.24
N THR A 120 11.30 -9.31 18.18
CA THR A 120 11.60 -10.40 17.24
C THR A 120 10.32 -10.98 16.68
N LEU A 121 10.37 -11.40 15.41
CA LEU A 121 9.31 -12.18 14.81
C LEU A 121 9.50 -13.67 15.13
N PHE A 122 8.41 -14.40 15.09
CA PHE A 122 8.39 -15.86 15.19
C PHE A 122 7.30 -16.45 14.29
N GLY A 123 7.36 -17.78 14.09
CA GLY A 123 6.44 -18.50 13.21
C GLY A 123 7.11 -19.05 11.95
N GLU A 124 8.43 -19.19 11.96
CA GLU A 124 9.15 -19.95 10.94
C GLU A 124 9.16 -21.45 11.26
N LYS A 125 9.30 -22.28 10.22
CA LYS A 125 9.34 -23.74 10.42
C LYS A 125 10.60 -24.10 11.21
N SER A 126 10.40 -24.69 12.40
CA SER A 126 11.40 -25.32 13.28
C SER A 126 11.94 -24.48 14.46
N GLU A 127 11.23 -23.44 14.90
CA GLU A 127 11.64 -22.66 16.08
C GLU A 127 11.22 -23.34 17.40
N THR A 128 12.10 -23.30 18.40
CA THR A 128 11.76 -23.72 19.78
C THR A 128 11.19 -22.55 20.57
N ILE A 129 10.36 -22.80 21.59
CA ILE A 129 9.71 -21.75 22.41
C ILE A 129 10.74 -20.80 23.08
N ALA A 130 11.90 -21.32 23.47
CA ALA A 130 12.93 -20.53 24.15
C ALA A 130 13.68 -19.56 23.23
N GLU A 131 13.67 -19.82 21.92
CA GLU A 131 14.47 -19.09 20.95
C GLU A 131 13.92 -17.68 20.68
N PRO A 132 12.62 -17.46 20.39
CA PRO A 132 12.03 -16.13 20.30
C PRO A 132 12.27 -15.27 21.54
N LEU A 133 12.09 -15.81 22.75
CA LEU A 133 12.32 -15.05 23.98
C LEU A 133 13.78 -14.58 24.10
N LYS A 134 14.74 -15.46 23.79
CA LYS A 134 16.16 -15.13 23.81
C LYS A 134 16.51 -14.05 22.78
N ARG A 135 15.93 -14.11 21.58
CA ARG A 135 16.15 -13.11 20.53
C ARG A 135 15.61 -11.74 20.94
N ALA A 136 14.39 -11.70 21.50
CA ALA A 136 13.77 -10.46 21.96
C ALA A 136 14.57 -9.82 23.11
N ASP A 137 15.05 -10.62 24.06
CA ASP A 137 15.91 -10.16 25.16
C ASP A 137 17.23 -9.56 24.64
N LEU A 138 17.92 -10.25 23.73
CA LEU A 138 19.14 -9.73 23.10
C LEU A 138 18.89 -8.40 22.37
N ALA A 139 17.75 -8.26 21.69
CA ALA A 139 17.37 -7.02 21.04
C ALA A 139 17.07 -5.89 22.04
N MET A 140 16.49 -6.19 23.20
CA MET A 140 16.24 -5.22 24.27
C MET A 140 17.57 -4.70 24.85
N TYR A 141 18.55 -5.59 25.04
CA TYR A 141 19.91 -5.18 25.42
C TYR A 141 20.56 -4.28 24.35
N GLN A 142 20.33 -4.55 23.06
CA GLN A 142 20.78 -3.66 22.00
C GLN A 142 20.09 -2.29 22.07
N ALA A 143 18.80 -2.22 22.43
CA ALA A 143 18.10 -0.95 22.65
C ALA A 143 18.72 -0.16 23.81
N LYS A 144 19.04 -0.83 24.94
CA LYS A 144 19.76 -0.21 26.06
C LYS A 144 21.13 0.34 25.64
N ALA A 145 21.90 -0.45 24.89
CA ALA A 145 23.21 -0.05 24.40
C ALA A 145 23.14 1.10 23.37
N ALA A 146 22.04 1.19 22.62
CA ALA A 146 21.78 2.24 21.64
C ALA A 146 21.30 3.57 22.23
N GLY A 147 21.33 3.72 23.57
CA GLY A 147 20.98 4.97 24.25
C GLY A 147 19.72 4.90 25.11
N ARG A 148 19.07 3.74 25.20
CA ARG A 148 17.78 3.53 25.90
C ARG A 148 16.62 4.30 25.25
N ASN A 149 15.42 4.16 25.81
CA ASN A 149 14.20 4.79 25.30
C ASN A 149 13.98 4.57 23.79
N THR A 150 14.16 3.34 23.33
CA THR A 150 14.15 3.03 21.89
C THR A 150 13.73 1.59 21.62
N ILE A 151 13.48 1.30 20.35
CA ILE A 151 13.07 -0.01 19.84
C ILE A 151 14.20 -0.57 18.98
N ARG A 152 14.51 -1.85 19.18
CA ARG A 152 15.44 -2.60 18.33
C ARG A 152 14.87 -3.95 17.93
N PHE A 153 14.96 -4.29 16.65
CA PHE A 153 14.70 -5.62 16.13
C PHE A 153 15.94 -6.50 16.29
N PHE A 154 15.73 -7.76 16.63
CA PHE A 154 16.80 -8.74 16.74
C PHE A 154 17.52 -8.97 15.40
N ASP A 155 16.78 -9.10 14.30
CA ASP A 155 17.35 -9.30 12.98
C ASP A 155 17.86 -7.95 12.43
N PRO A 156 19.17 -7.80 12.19
CA PRO A 156 19.73 -6.55 11.66
C PRO A 156 19.16 -6.15 10.30
N LYS A 157 18.80 -7.12 9.44
CA LYS A 157 18.16 -6.82 8.16
C LYS A 157 16.78 -6.23 8.38
N MET A 158 16.00 -6.80 9.30
CA MET A 158 14.69 -6.26 9.65
C MET A 158 14.79 -4.88 10.28
N GLN A 159 15.76 -4.66 11.17
CA GLN A 159 16.02 -3.33 11.73
C GLN A 159 16.29 -2.30 10.64
N VAL A 160 17.11 -2.65 9.64
CA VAL A 160 17.42 -1.76 8.51
C VAL A 160 16.17 -1.47 7.68
N LEU A 161 15.40 -2.50 7.31
CA LEU A 161 14.19 -2.34 6.49
C LEU A 161 13.14 -1.46 7.16
N VAL A 162 12.91 -1.70 8.45
CA VAL A 162 12.00 -0.89 9.28
C VAL A 162 12.48 0.57 9.36
N SER A 163 13.77 0.80 9.64
CA SER A 163 14.32 2.16 9.71
C SER A 163 14.25 2.87 8.35
N GLN A 164 14.45 2.14 7.24
CA GLN A 164 14.31 2.66 5.89
C GLN A 164 12.87 3.08 5.58
N ARG A 165 11.87 2.34 6.09
CA ARG A 165 10.45 2.68 5.94
C ARG A 165 10.09 3.98 6.64
N VAL A 166 10.54 4.18 7.88
CA VAL A 166 10.33 5.44 8.62
C VAL A 166 10.98 6.61 7.88
N ALA A 167 12.23 6.45 7.44
CA ALA A 167 12.91 7.48 6.65
C ALA A 167 12.17 7.77 5.33
N LEU A 168 11.65 6.74 4.66
CA LEU A 168 10.88 6.91 3.43
C LEU A 168 9.56 7.65 3.67
N GLU A 169 8.93 7.49 4.84
CA GLU A 169 7.72 8.23 5.22
C GLU A 169 8.00 9.73 5.37
N GLU A 170 9.09 10.08 6.05
CA GLU A 170 9.55 11.45 6.17
C GLU A 170 9.89 12.03 4.78
N ASP A 171 10.68 11.28 4.00
CA ASP A 171 11.04 11.64 2.62
C ASP A 171 9.78 11.86 1.76
N LEU A 172 8.71 11.06 1.94
CA LEU A 172 7.47 11.16 1.17
C LEU A 172 6.70 12.45 1.48
N ARG A 173 6.68 12.88 2.75
CA ARG A 173 6.08 14.16 3.14
C ARG A 173 6.85 15.33 2.55
N ASP A 174 8.18 15.26 2.57
CA ASP A 174 9.05 16.28 1.99
C ASP A 174 8.92 16.32 0.45
N ALA A 175 8.77 15.17 -0.20
CA ALA A 175 8.61 15.06 -1.64
C ALA A 175 7.39 15.82 -2.16
N MET A 176 6.29 15.82 -1.39
CA MET A 176 5.07 16.57 -1.72
C MET A 176 5.27 18.08 -1.75
N LEU A 177 6.22 18.60 -0.96
CA LEU A 177 6.52 20.04 -0.88
C LEU A 177 7.60 20.47 -1.88
N ASN A 178 8.42 19.54 -2.36
CA ASN A 178 9.63 19.83 -3.14
C ASN A 178 9.55 19.38 -4.62
N GLU A 179 8.33 19.24 -5.17
CA GLU A 179 8.09 18.91 -6.59
C GLU A 179 8.86 17.67 -7.07
N GLN A 180 8.98 16.65 -6.22
CA GLN A 180 9.76 15.44 -6.54
C GLN A 180 8.97 14.38 -7.32
N PHE A 181 7.70 14.64 -7.62
CA PHE A 181 6.84 13.73 -8.37
C PHE A 181 6.72 14.17 -9.83
N GLU A 182 6.68 13.18 -10.72
CA GLU A 182 6.45 13.38 -12.15
C GLU A 182 5.46 12.32 -12.66
N LEU A 183 4.68 12.67 -13.68
CA LEU A 183 3.83 11.70 -14.39
C LEU A 183 4.54 11.21 -15.65
N TYR A 184 4.64 9.89 -15.76
CA TYR A 184 5.01 9.20 -16.99
C TYR A 184 3.73 8.74 -17.69
N TYR A 185 3.79 8.61 -19.01
CA TYR A 185 2.66 8.30 -19.88
C TYR A 185 2.97 7.03 -20.65
N GLN A 186 2.14 6.00 -20.49
CA GLN A 186 2.24 4.78 -21.27
C GLN A 186 1.15 4.75 -22.34
N ALA A 187 1.56 4.57 -23.60
CA ALA A 187 0.66 4.63 -24.74
C ALA A 187 -0.33 3.44 -24.77
N GLN A 188 -1.58 3.74 -25.13
CA GLN A 188 -2.64 2.77 -25.42
C GLN A 188 -2.99 2.84 -26.91
N LEU A 189 -2.82 1.71 -27.62
CA LEU A 189 -2.94 1.64 -29.08
C LEU A 189 -3.95 0.58 -29.51
N THR A 190 -4.58 0.80 -30.65
CA THR A 190 -5.36 -0.23 -31.35
C THR A 190 -4.47 -1.14 -32.20
N ASP A 191 -5.05 -2.21 -32.74
CA ASP A 191 -4.37 -3.19 -33.61
C ASP A 191 -3.83 -2.62 -34.92
N ASP A 192 -4.46 -1.57 -35.46
CA ASP A 192 -3.98 -0.77 -36.59
C ASP A 192 -2.88 0.24 -36.20
N GLY A 193 -2.43 0.25 -34.94
CA GLY A 193 -1.39 1.13 -34.44
C GLY A 193 -1.85 2.56 -34.15
N LYS A 194 -3.16 2.85 -34.18
CA LYS A 194 -3.67 4.17 -33.80
C LYS A 194 -3.58 4.36 -32.29
N LEU A 195 -2.92 5.45 -31.88
CA LEU A 195 -2.90 5.91 -30.50
C LEU A 195 -4.26 6.50 -30.12
N PHE A 196 -4.87 6.01 -29.03
CA PHE A 196 -6.16 6.53 -28.55
C PHE A 196 -6.12 7.05 -27.10
N GLY A 197 -5.07 6.73 -26.34
CA GLY A 197 -4.96 7.19 -24.97
C GLY A 197 -3.59 6.94 -24.34
N ALA A 198 -3.48 7.32 -23.08
CA ALA A 198 -2.33 7.07 -22.25
C ALA A 198 -2.74 6.79 -20.80
N GLU A 199 -2.12 5.79 -20.19
CA GLU A 199 -2.15 5.64 -18.74
C GLU A 199 -1.08 6.52 -18.10
N VAL A 200 -1.46 7.30 -17.10
CA VAL A 200 -0.49 8.06 -16.29
C VAL A 200 -0.01 7.25 -15.11
N LEU A 201 1.31 7.22 -14.99
CA LEU A 201 2.03 6.45 -14.00
C LEU A 201 2.95 7.39 -13.24
N ILE A 202 2.66 7.58 -11.96
CA ILE A 202 3.46 8.45 -11.10
C ILE A 202 4.89 7.89 -10.94
N ARG A 203 5.88 8.77 -10.87
CA ARG A 203 7.27 8.48 -10.53
C ARG A 203 7.72 9.43 -9.43
N TRP A 204 8.50 8.91 -8.48
CA TRP A 204 9.11 9.72 -7.44
C TRP A 204 10.61 9.83 -7.68
N ASN A 205 11.06 11.03 -8.06
CA ASN A 205 12.45 11.36 -8.31
C ASN A 205 13.12 11.84 -7.00
N HIS A 206 13.63 10.91 -6.21
CA HIS A 206 14.29 11.22 -4.94
C HIS A 206 15.71 11.75 -5.16
N PRO A 207 16.13 12.85 -4.49
CA PRO A 207 17.40 13.52 -4.75
C PRO A 207 18.64 12.63 -4.50
N THR A 208 18.56 11.70 -3.54
CA THR A 208 19.69 10.83 -3.18
C THR A 208 19.49 9.36 -3.56
N ARG A 209 18.24 8.91 -3.77
CA ARG A 209 17.91 7.50 -4.05
C ARG A 209 17.60 7.26 -5.52
N GLY A 210 17.50 8.32 -6.33
CA GLY A 210 17.05 8.22 -7.71
C GLY A 210 15.54 7.97 -7.77
N MET A 211 15.10 7.29 -8.83
CA MET A 211 13.68 7.02 -9.04
C MET A 211 13.19 5.89 -8.11
N ILE A 212 12.29 6.23 -7.19
CA ILE A 212 11.64 5.28 -6.28
C ILE A 212 10.40 4.70 -6.96
N SER A 213 10.22 3.38 -6.84
CA SER A 213 9.12 2.66 -7.48
C SER A 213 7.76 2.99 -6.82
N PRO A 214 6.68 3.17 -7.59
CA PRO A 214 5.33 3.29 -7.05
C PRO A 214 4.93 2.13 -6.11
N ALA A 215 5.41 0.91 -6.40
CA ALA A 215 5.17 -0.25 -5.55
C ALA A 215 5.79 -0.12 -4.13
N GLU A 216 6.76 0.78 -3.95
CA GLU A 216 7.40 1.04 -2.65
C GLU A 216 6.67 2.13 -1.87
N PHE A 217 6.30 3.25 -2.53
CA PHE A 217 5.77 4.42 -1.82
C PHE A 217 4.24 4.54 -1.82
N ILE A 218 3.51 3.92 -2.76
CA ILE A 218 2.04 3.97 -2.77
C ILE A 218 1.46 3.28 -1.52
N PRO A 219 1.87 2.05 -1.15
CA PRO A 219 1.36 1.41 0.07
C PRO A 219 1.61 2.26 1.32
N LEU A 220 2.80 2.88 1.40
CA LEU A 220 3.13 3.81 2.48
C LEU A 220 2.24 5.05 2.49
N ALA A 221 1.96 5.62 1.32
CA ALA A 221 1.05 6.75 1.19
C ALA A 221 -0.38 6.39 1.63
N GLU A 222 -0.84 5.16 1.36
CA GLU A 222 -2.16 4.68 1.78
C GLU A 222 -2.26 4.54 3.30
N GLU A 223 -1.28 3.89 3.91
CA GLU A 223 -1.27 3.67 5.37
C GLU A 223 -1.18 4.98 6.16
N THR A 224 -0.46 5.97 5.63
CA THR A 224 -0.26 7.27 6.28
C THR A 224 -1.33 8.30 5.90
N GLY A 225 -2.26 7.95 5.02
CA GLY A 225 -3.29 8.85 4.49
C GLY A 225 -2.78 9.92 3.51
N LEU A 226 -1.48 9.92 3.18
CA LEU A 226 -0.88 10.83 2.19
C LEU A 226 -1.37 10.56 0.77
N ILE A 227 -1.89 9.35 0.50
CA ILE A 227 -2.42 8.95 -0.81
C ILE A 227 -3.50 9.89 -1.32
N SER A 228 -4.26 10.54 -0.45
CA SER A 228 -5.32 11.45 -0.86
C SER A 228 -4.77 12.75 -1.43
N ILE A 229 -3.71 13.28 -0.82
CA ILE A 229 -3.04 14.49 -1.29
C ILE A 229 -2.29 14.17 -2.59
N LEU A 230 -1.59 13.04 -2.61
CA LEU A 230 -0.86 12.57 -3.78
C LEU A 230 -1.79 12.29 -4.96
N GLY A 231 -2.90 11.59 -4.72
CA GLY A 231 -3.90 11.26 -5.73
C GLY A 231 -4.59 12.50 -6.30
N TYR A 232 -4.86 13.52 -5.47
CA TYR A 232 -5.36 14.80 -5.97
C TYR A 232 -4.32 15.51 -6.85
N TRP A 233 -3.04 15.49 -6.47
CA TRP A 233 -1.96 16.05 -7.29
C TRP A 233 -1.84 15.33 -8.64
N VAL A 234 -1.97 13.99 -8.67
CA VAL A 234 -1.99 13.21 -9.92
C VAL A 234 -3.19 13.61 -10.79
N LEU A 235 -4.39 13.65 -10.23
CA LEU A 235 -5.62 14.04 -10.94
C LEU A 235 -5.53 15.45 -11.52
N TYR A 236 -5.07 16.41 -10.72
CA TYR A 236 -4.89 17.80 -11.17
C TYR A 236 -3.86 17.89 -12.30
N THR A 237 -2.73 17.18 -12.17
CA THR A 237 -1.68 17.20 -13.20
C THR A 237 -2.14 16.55 -14.50
N ALA A 238 -2.86 15.43 -14.42
CA ALA A 238 -3.44 14.74 -15.56
C ALA A 238 -4.53 15.58 -16.28
N THR A 239 -5.46 16.16 -15.53
CA THR A 239 -6.52 17.03 -16.09
C THR A 239 -5.94 18.31 -16.68
N ASN A 240 -4.94 18.91 -16.04
CA ASN A 240 -4.21 20.04 -16.61
C ASN A 240 -3.51 19.67 -17.93
N GLN A 241 -3.02 18.44 -18.06
CA GLN A 241 -2.45 17.97 -19.32
C GLN A 241 -3.52 17.77 -20.40
N LEU A 242 -4.68 17.19 -20.07
CA LEU A 242 -5.82 17.11 -20.99
C LEU A 242 -6.24 18.49 -21.51
N ALA A 243 -6.29 19.50 -20.64
CA ALA A 243 -6.63 20.86 -21.02
C ALA A 243 -5.62 21.46 -22.01
N LYS A 244 -4.31 21.18 -21.85
CA LYS A 244 -3.26 21.62 -22.78
C LYS A 244 -3.32 20.89 -24.12
N TRP A 245 -3.75 19.63 -24.13
CA TRP A 245 -3.92 18.83 -25.34
C TRP A 245 -5.18 19.18 -26.13
N ARG A 246 -6.18 19.80 -25.51
CA ARG A 246 -7.44 20.19 -26.16
C ARG A 246 -7.26 21.00 -27.45
N ASP A 247 -6.31 21.93 -27.45
CA ASP A 247 -6.10 22.86 -28.58
C ASP A 247 -5.05 22.33 -29.59
N GLN A 248 -4.59 21.09 -29.41
CA GLN A 248 -3.64 20.39 -30.29
C GLN A 248 -4.38 19.26 -31.02
N PRO A 249 -4.65 19.37 -32.33
CA PRO A 249 -5.46 18.39 -33.06
C PRO A 249 -4.95 16.95 -32.98
N GLU A 250 -3.63 16.75 -32.82
CA GLU A 250 -3.05 15.42 -32.69
C GLU A 250 -3.35 14.79 -31.31
N PHE A 251 -3.67 15.60 -30.29
CA PHE A 251 -3.86 15.12 -28.92
C PHE A 251 -5.26 15.34 -28.38
N SER A 252 -6.09 16.14 -29.05
CA SER A 252 -7.42 16.56 -28.56
C SER A 252 -8.38 15.39 -28.33
N ASP A 253 -8.14 14.26 -28.99
CA ASP A 253 -8.95 13.05 -28.83
C ASP A 253 -8.38 12.03 -27.84
N LEU A 254 -7.17 12.24 -27.32
CA LEU A 254 -6.53 11.30 -26.42
C LEU A 254 -7.22 11.27 -25.06
N VAL A 255 -7.42 10.05 -24.55
CA VAL A 255 -7.90 9.80 -23.19
C VAL A 255 -6.70 9.63 -22.25
N ILE A 256 -6.73 10.27 -21.08
CA ILE A 256 -5.81 9.99 -19.98
C ILE A 256 -6.51 9.10 -18.95
N ALA A 257 -5.91 7.96 -18.67
CA ALA A 257 -6.28 7.02 -17.62
C ALA A 257 -5.46 7.28 -16.34
N VAL A 258 -6.14 7.43 -15.20
CA VAL A 258 -5.53 7.69 -13.89
C VAL A 258 -5.93 6.60 -12.91
N ASN A 259 -4.93 5.92 -12.33
CA ASN A 259 -5.13 4.99 -11.22
C ASN A 259 -5.65 5.68 -9.96
N VAL A 260 -6.70 5.14 -9.35
CA VAL A 260 -7.28 5.65 -8.12
C VAL A 260 -7.24 4.58 -7.03
N SER A 261 -6.66 4.94 -5.88
CA SER A 261 -6.55 4.00 -4.77
C SER A 261 -7.90 3.75 -4.09
N PRO A 262 -8.12 2.55 -3.48
CA PRO A 262 -9.28 2.26 -2.65
C PRO A 262 -9.53 3.31 -1.57
N SER A 263 -8.47 3.66 -0.84
CA SER A 263 -8.49 4.63 0.24
C SER A 263 -8.89 6.03 -0.21
N GLN A 264 -8.44 6.48 -1.39
CA GLN A 264 -8.77 7.79 -1.96
C GLN A 264 -10.23 7.88 -2.39
N PHE A 265 -10.73 6.90 -3.13
CA PHE A 265 -12.10 6.96 -3.67
C PHE A 265 -13.17 6.86 -2.56
N HIS A 266 -12.88 6.13 -1.47
CA HIS A 266 -13.79 6.05 -0.32
C HIS A 266 -13.95 7.37 0.44
N GLN A 267 -13.09 8.36 0.17
CA GLN A 267 -13.25 9.69 0.76
C GLN A 267 -14.60 10.30 0.43
N LYS A 268 -15.18 11.00 1.40
CA LYS A 268 -16.49 11.64 1.24
C LYS A 268 -16.50 12.72 0.17
N ASN A 269 -15.37 13.41 0.01
CA ASN A 269 -15.17 14.51 -0.92
C ASN A 269 -14.50 14.09 -2.24
N PHE A 270 -14.42 12.79 -2.55
CA PHE A 270 -13.72 12.33 -3.76
C PHE A 270 -14.37 12.84 -5.05
N VAL A 271 -15.71 12.83 -5.13
CA VAL A 271 -16.42 13.33 -6.30
C VAL A 271 -16.13 14.81 -6.50
N GLU A 272 -16.18 15.58 -5.41
CA GLU A 272 -15.88 17.01 -5.38
C GLU A 272 -14.43 17.28 -5.83
N GLN A 273 -13.46 16.51 -5.36
CA GLN A 273 -12.06 16.61 -5.79
C GLN A 273 -11.90 16.45 -7.31
N VAL A 274 -12.56 15.45 -7.91
CA VAL A 274 -12.48 15.21 -9.36
C VAL A 274 -13.17 16.33 -10.13
N THR A 275 -14.36 16.77 -9.70
CA THR A 275 -15.07 17.87 -10.36
C THR A 275 -14.31 19.18 -10.24
N ASP A 276 -13.73 19.48 -9.08
CA ASP A 276 -12.92 20.68 -8.85
C ASP A 276 -11.68 20.68 -9.76
N ALA A 277 -10.99 19.55 -9.91
CA ALA A 277 -9.83 19.45 -10.80
C ALA A 277 -10.22 19.69 -12.28
N LEU A 278 -11.34 19.12 -12.73
CA LEU A 278 -11.87 19.33 -14.08
C LEU A 278 -12.29 20.80 -14.31
N GLU A 279 -12.98 21.40 -13.34
CA GLU A 279 -13.41 22.80 -13.41
C GLU A 279 -12.22 23.77 -13.37
N LEU A 280 -11.23 23.55 -12.52
CA LEU A 280 -10.05 24.41 -12.44
C LEU A 280 -9.21 24.38 -13.71
N THR A 281 -9.10 23.20 -14.33
CA THR A 281 -8.26 23.00 -15.53
C THR A 281 -9.03 23.23 -16.83
N GLN A 282 -10.36 23.21 -16.80
CA GLN A 282 -11.23 23.25 -17.98
C GLN A 282 -10.95 22.08 -18.95
N ALA A 283 -10.52 20.94 -18.41
CA ALA A 283 -10.33 19.70 -19.15
C ALA A 283 -11.68 19.12 -19.58
N ASP A 284 -11.72 18.48 -20.76
CA ASP A 284 -12.89 17.73 -21.20
C ASP A 284 -13.04 16.46 -20.33
N PRO A 285 -14.12 16.32 -19.53
CA PRO A 285 -14.31 15.15 -18.67
C PRO A 285 -14.36 13.84 -19.45
N GLN A 286 -14.79 13.86 -20.72
CA GLN A 286 -14.85 12.65 -21.56
C GLN A 286 -13.48 12.09 -21.92
N ARG A 287 -12.42 12.89 -21.72
CA ARG A 287 -11.03 12.50 -21.93
C ARG A 287 -10.34 12.04 -20.65
N LEU A 288 -11.02 12.09 -19.51
CA LEU A 288 -10.53 11.52 -18.25
C LEU A 288 -11.17 10.16 -18.00
N LYS A 289 -10.33 9.16 -17.74
CA LYS A 289 -10.73 7.83 -17.31
C LYS A 289 -10.10 7.52 -15.96
N LEU A 290 -10.90 7.04 -15.01
CA LEU A 290 -10.43 6.59 -13.70
C LEU A 290 -10.33 5.07 -13.69
N GLU A 291 -9.18 4.56 -13.27
CA GLU A 291 -8.89 3.14 -13.17
C GLU A 291 -8.99 2.70 -11.72
N LEU A 292 -9.81 1.68 -11.48
CA LEU A 292 -10.05 1.10 -10.17
C LEU A 292 -9.59 -0.35 -10.20
N THR A 293 -8.85 -0.81 -9.20
CA THR A 293 -8.44 -2.22 -9.12
C THR A 293 -9.64 -3.13 -8.83
N GLU A 294 -9.58 -4.38 -9.26
CA GLU A 294 -10.62 -5.38 -9.00
C GLU A 294 -10.94 -5.52 -7.49
N GLY A 295 -9.90 -5.41 -6.65
CA GLY A 295 -9.97 -5.55 -5.20
C GLY A 295 -10.54 -4.35 -4.44
N PHE A 296 -11.06 -3.33 -5.13
CA PHE A 296 -11.53 -2.04 -4.59
C PHE A 296 -12.68 -2.10 -3.53
N SER A 297 -13.02 -3.30 -3.06
CA SER A 297 -13.86 -3.63 -1.90
C SER A 297 -15.36 -3.66 -2.14
N ILE A 298 -15.95 -4.79 -1.71
CA ILE A 298 -17.38 -5.11 -1.68
C ILE A 298 -18.11 -4.32 -0.58
N ALA A 299 -17.36 -3.74 0.38
CA ALA A 299 -17.92 -2.95 1.46
C ALA A 299 -18.45 -1.62 0.92
N ASN A 300 -19.72 -1.31 1.17
CA ASN A 300 -20.40 -0.08 0.75
C ASN A 300 -20.52 0.12 -0.78
N MET A 301 -20.78 -0.97 -1.52
CA MET A 301 -21.04 -0.96 -2.97
C MET A 301 -22.03 0.13 -3.43
N GLU A 302 -23.07 0.44 -2.65
CA GLU A 302 -24.03 1.50 -3.00
C GLU A 302 -23.39 2.90 -3.01
N ASP A 303 -22.46 3.19 -2.09
CA ASP A 303 -21.71 4.46 -2.09
C ASP A 303 -20.81 4.54 -3.33
N VAL A 304 -20.16 3.42 -3.67
CA VAL A 304 -19.28 3.34 -4.85
C VAL A 304 -20.07 3.61 -6.13
N ILE A 305 -21.18 2.90 -6.33
CA ILE A 305 -22.07 3.08 -7.48
C ILE A 305 -22.61 4.52 -7.53
N ALA A 306 -22.98 5.11 -6.38
CA ALA A 306 -23.48 6.48 -6.34
C ALA A 306 -22.41 7.49 -6.77
N LYS A 307 -21.16 7.36 -6.29
CA LYS A 307 -20.04 8.22 -6.68
C LYS A 307 -19.70 8.07 -8.17
N MET A 308 -19.61 6.84 -8.66
CA MET A 308 -19.34 6.59 -10.09
C MET A 308 -20.44 7.20 -10.97
N ASN A 309 -21.72 7.03 -10.62
CA ASN A 309 -22.81 7.63 -11.38
C ASN A 309 -22.77 9.16 -11.40
N ARG A 310 -22.40 9.80 -10.28
CA ARG A 310 -22.19 11.26 -10.21
C ARG A 310 -21.09 11.70 -11.18
N LEU A 311 -19.96 10.98 -11.22
CA LEU A 311 -18.85 11.30 -12.11
C LEU A 311 -19.13 10.98 -13.59
N LYS A 312 -19.84 9.88 -13.88
CA LYS A 312 -20.36 9.55 -15.22
C LYS A 312 -21.27 10.65 -15.75
N ALA A 313 -22.11 11.23 -14.90
CA ALA A 313 -23.00 12.33 -15.28
C ALA A 313 -22.24 13.60 -15.70
N VAL A 314 -21.01 13.78 -15.21
CA VAL A 314 -20.09 14.86 -15.63
C VAL A 314 -19.33 14.49 -16.91
N GLY A 315 -19.21 13.19 -17.21
CA GLY A 315 -18.60 12.67 -18.44
C GLY A 315 -17.35 11.82 -18.22
N VAL A 316 -16.89 11.67 -16.98
CA VAL A 316 -15.70 10.87 -16.63
C VAL A 316 -15.93 9.39 -16.94
N GLY A 317 -14.96 8.73 -17.56
CA GLY A 317 -14.99 7.30 -17.84
C GLY A 317 -14.44 6.44 -16.69
N PHE A 318 -14.80 5.17 -16.64
CA PHE A 318 -14.27 4.20 -15.68
C PHE A 318 -13.72 2.95 -16.35
N SER A 319 -12.57 2.50 -15.87
CA SER A 319 -11.97 1.21 -16.21
C SER A 319 -11.79 0.37 -14.95
N LEU A 320 -11.97 -0.93 -15.09
CA LEU A 320 -11.59 -1.89 -14.06
C LEU A 320 -10.23 -2.49 -14.41
N ASP A 321 -9.28 -2.32 -13.51
CA ASP A 321 -7.88 -2.74 -13.63
C ASP A 321 -7.62 -4.07 -12.91
N ASP A 322 -6.52 -4.73 -13.27
CA ASP A 322 -6.04 -6.01 -12.74
C ASP A 322 -7.10 -7.15 -12.78
N PHE A 323 -8.03 -7.11 -13.76
CA PHE A 323 -9.18 -8.01 -13.75
C PHE A 323 -8.80 -9.47 -14.00
N GLY A 324 -9.23 -10.34 -13.09
CA GLY A 324 -8.97 -11.79 -13.10
C GLY A 324 -8.06 -12.24 -11.97
N THR A 325 -7.40 -11.30 -11.27
CA THR A 325 -6.49 -11.59 -10.14
C THR A 325 -7.23 -11.70 -8.80
N GLY A 326 -8.45 -11.15 -8.72
CA GLY A 326 -9.25 -11.07 -7.49
C GLY A 326 -10.51 -11.92 -7.48
N TYR A 327 -11.38 -11.63 -6.51
CA TYR A 327 -12.70 -12.26 -6.35
C TYR A 327 -13.83 -11.30 -6.74
N SER A 328 -13.98 -11.00 -8.03
CA SER A 328 -15.17 -10.26 -8.50
C SER A 328 -16.43 -11.11 -8.48
N SER A 329 -17.48 -10.59 -7.86
CA SER A 329 -18.82 -11.09 -8.15
C SER A 329 -19.30 -10.48 -9.47
N LEU A 330 -19.57 -11.34 -10.47
CA LEU A 330 -20.23 -10.92 -11.72
C LEU A 330 -21.52 -10.13 -11.47
N SER A 331 -22.20 -10.40 -10.35
CA SER A 331 -23.41 -9.68 -9.96
C SER A 331 -23.15 -8.20 -9.65
N TYR A 332 -21.98 -7.86 -9.11
CA TYR A 332 -21.57 -6.48 -8.85
C TYR A 332 -21.02 -5.83 -10.11
N LEU A 333 -20.22 -6.55 -10.88
CA LEU A 333 -19.65 -6.02 -12.13
C LEU A 333 -20.73 -5.45 -13.06
N LYS A 334 -21.87 -6.16 -13.18
CA LYS A 334 -23.02 -5.70 -13.97
C LYS A 334 -23.65 -4.38 -13.51
N ARG A 335 -23.47 -4.02 -12.23
CA ARG A 335 -24.08 -2.81 -11.63
C ARG A 335 -23.17 -1.58 -11.70
N LEU A 336 -21.86 -1.80 -11.86
CA LEU A 336 -20.89 -0.71 -11.94
C LEU A 336 -20.99 -0.05 -13.32
N PRO A 337 -21.04 1.28 -13.42
CA PRO A 337 -21.11 1.98 -14.70
C PRO A 337 -19.71 2.07 -15.34
N LEU A 338 -19.14 0.92 -15.68
CA LEU A 338 -17.83 0.78 -16.33
C LEU A 338 -17.93 1.06 -17.83
N ASP A 339 -16.81 1.47 -18.42
CA ASP A 339 -16.64 1.63 -19.86
C ASP A 339 -15.63 0.63 -20.42
N GLN A 340 -14.71 0.13 -19.59
CA GLN A 340 -13.59 -0.71 -20.02
C GLN A 340 -13.20 -1.73 -18.95
N LEU A 341 -12.72 -2.89 -19.39
CA LEU A 341 -12.00 -3.88 -18.59
C LEU A 341 -10.55 -3.97 -19.09
N LYS A 342 -9.58 -3.99 -18.17
CA LYS A 342 -8.16 -4.24 -18.49
C LYS A 342 -7.81 -5.67 -18.11
N ILE A 343 -7.22 -6.41 -19.04
CA ILE A 343 -6.69 -7.75 -18.79
C ILE A 343 -5.32 -7.59 -18.14
N ASP A 344 -5.17 -8.09 -16.92
CA ASP A 344 -3.95 -8.00 -16.13
C ASP A 344 -2.74 -8.60 -16.86
N GLN A 345 -1.59 -7.93 -16.74
CA GLN A 345 -0.34 -8.33 -17.37
C GLN A 345 0.13 -9.75 -17.01
N SER A 346 -0.23 -10.28 -15.83
CA SER A 346 0.16 -11.62 -15.39
C SER A 346 -0.43 -12.70 -16.29
N PHE A 347 -1.66 -12.51 -16.79
CA PHE A 347 -2.27 -13.42 -17.76
C PHE A 347 -1.73 -13.21 -19.17
N VAL A 348 -1.37 -11.97 -19.53
CA VAL A 348 -0.86 -11.66 -20.88
C VAL A 348 0.58 -12.16 -21.06
N ARG A 349 1.41 -12.06 -20.03
CA ARG A 349 2.83 -12.41 -20.08
C ARG A 349 3.04 -13.85 -20.54
N ASP A 350 2.30 -14.79 -19.96
CA ASP A 350 2.48 -16.23 -20.16
C ASP A 350 1.37 -16.84 -21.07
N ILE A 351 0.59 -15.99 -21.77
CA ILE A 351 -0.60 -16.37 -22.58
C ILE A 351 -0.35 -17.41 -23.68
N LEU A 352 0.89 -17.52 -24.17
CA LEU A 352 1.27 -18.46 -25.23
C LEU A 352 1.71 -19.83 -24.70
N VAL A 353 1.99 -19.92 -23.40
CA VAL A 353 2.62 -21.10 -22.79
C VAL A 353 1.79 -21.71 -21.66
N ASP A 354 1.01 -20.91 -20.94
CA ASP A 354 0.08 -21.39 -19.90
C ASP A 354 -1.37 -21.42 -20.44
N PRO A 355 -1.98 -22.61 -20.61
CA PRO A 355 -3.36 -22.73 -21.04
C PRO A 355 -4.37 -22.07 -20.09
N ASN A 356 -4.05 -21.93 -18.79
CA ASN A 356 -4.93 -21.28 -17.83
C ASN A 356 -4.96 -19.77 -18.09
N ASP A 357 -3.81 -19.14 -18.28
CA ASP A 357 -3.71 -17.70 -18.56
C ASP A 357 -4.40 -17.34 -19.89
N ALA A 358 -4.24 -18.21 -20.90
CA ALA A 358 -4.98 -18.11 -22.16
C ALA A 358 -6.50 -18.21 -21.97
N ALA A 359 -6.96 -19.15 -21.12
CA ALA A 359 -8.38 -19.34 -20.84
C ALA A 359 -8.98 -18.17 -20.05
N ILE A 360 -8.25 -17.64 -19.07
CA ILE A 360 -8.66 -16.47 -18.28
C ILE A 360 -8.76 -15.25 -19.21
N SER A 361 -7.72 -14.95 -19.99
CA SER A 361 -7.73 -13.83 -20.95
C SER A 361 -8.95 -13.91 -21.90
N LYS A 362 -9.22 -15.09 -22.45
CA LYS A 362 -10.39 -15.31 -23.30
C LYS A 362 -11.72 -15.08 -22.57
N MET A 363 -11.83 -15.55 -21.33
CA MET A 363 -13.01 -15.32 -20.51
C MET A 363 -13.26 -13.83 -20.29
N VAL A 364 -12.22 -13.05 -19.99
CA VAL A 364 -12.33 -11.59 -19.79
C VAL A 364 -12.84 -10.90 -21.06
N ILE A 365 -12.30 -11.27 -22.23
CA ILE A 365 -12.72 -10.71 -23.53
C ILE A 365 -14.22 -10.98 -23.79
N VAL A 366 -14.65 -12.24 -23.63
CA VAL A 366 -16.05 -12.62 -23.83
C VAL A 366 -16.98 -11.92 -22.83
N LEU A 367 -16.52 -11.73 -21.58
CA LEU A 367 -17.28 -11.03 -20.56
C LEU A 367 -17.44 -9.55 -20.89
N ALA A 368 -16.37 -8.88 -21.31
CA ALA A 368 -16.40 -7.48 -21.75
C ALA A 368 -17.41 -7.30 -22.89
N GLU A 369 -17.33 -8.14 -23.92
CA GLU A 369 -18.27 -8.13 -25.05
C GLU A 369 -19.72 -8.32 -24.59
N SER A 370 -19.96 -9.30 -23.71
CA SER A 370 -21.30 -9.60 -23.18
C SER A 370 -21.91 -8.47 -22.36
N LEU A 371 -21.08 -7.63 -21.75
CA LEU A 371 -21.49 -6.46 -20.96
C LEU A 371 -21.49 -5.15 -21.77
N GLY A 372 -21.04 -5.18 -23.03
CA GLY A 372 -20.90 -3.99 -23.87
C GLY A 372 -19.76 -3.07 -23.42
N LEU A 373 -18.72 -3.62 -22.79
CA LEU A 373 -17.54 -2.91 -22.30
C LEU A 373 -16.41 -3.01 -23.33
N ALA A 374 -15.57 -1.98 -23.41
CA ALA A 374 -14.29 -2.09 -24.10
C ALA A 374 -13.35 -3.04 -23.34
N VAL A 375 -12.43 -3.68 -24.06
CA VAL A 375 -11.37 -4.51 -23.47
C VAL A 375 -10.02 -4.02 -23.96
N ILE A 376 -9.04 -3.95 -23.06
CA ILE A 376 -7.64 -3.65 -23.36
C ILE A 376 -6.76 -4.67 -22.65
N ALA A 377 -5.71 -5.13 -23.33
CA ALA A 377 -4.72 -6.04 -22.73
C ALA A 377 -3.47 -5.28 -22.29
N GLU A 378 -3.02 -5.53 -21.07
CA GLU A 378 -1.82 -4.93 -20.51
C GLU A 378 -0.60 -5.84 -20.62
N GLY A 379 0.59 -5.25 -20.53
CA GLY A 379 1.83 -6.03 -20.56
C GLY A 379 2.06 -6.77 -21.88
N VAL A 380 1.52 -6.26 -23.00
CA VAL A 380 1.81 -6.82 -24.33
C VAL A 380 3.25 -6.48 -24.71
N GLU A 381 4.11 -7.49 -24.78
CA GLU A 381 5.54 -7.35 -25.05
C GLU A 381 5.97 -7.92 -26.41
N THR A 382 5.21 -8.88 -26.97
CA THR A 382 5.58 -9.53 -28.25
C THR A 382 4.47 -9.49 -29.30
N PRO A 383 4.81 -9.47 -30.60
CA PRO A 383 3.82 -9.55 -31.68
C PRO A 383 2.96 -10.81 -31.62
N GLU A 384 3.49 -11.92 -31.10
CA GLU A 384 2.76 -13.18 -30.96
C GLU A 384 1.66 -13.08 -29.90
N GLN A 385 1.92 -12.39 -28.77
CA GLN A 385 0.90 -12.09 -27.76
C GLN A 385 -0.22 -11.22 -28.37
N GLN A 386 0.14 -10.16 -29.10
CA GLN A 386 -0.82 -9.30 -29.79
C GLN A 386 -1.67 -10.10 -30.77
N ALA A 387 -1.05 -10.95 -31.61
CA ALA A 387 -1.75 -11.77 -32.59
C ALA A 387 -2.72 -12.76 -31.94
N PHE A 388 -2.33 -13.36 -30.81
CA PHE A 388 -3.23 -14.22 -30.03
C PHE A 388 -4.43 -13.46 -29.49
N LEU A 389 -4.21 -12.30 -28.88
CA LEU A 389 -5.27 -11.44 -28.33
C LEU A 389 -6.24 -10.95 -29.41
N ALA A 390 -5.72 -10.52 -30.57
CA ALA A 390 -6.51 -10.13 -31.72
C ALA A 390 -7.42 -11.26 -32.23
N GLN A 391 -6.92 -12.50 -32.27
CA GLN A 391 -7.71 -13.67 -32.66
C GLN A 391 -8.85 -13.98 -31.66
N GLN A 392 -8.71 -13.58 -30.40
CA GLN A 392 -9.76 -13.71 -29.40
C GLN A 392 -10.73 -12.51 -29.37
N GLY A 393 -10.47 -11.44 -30.13
CA GLY A 393 -11.33 -10.25 -30.21
C GLY A 393 -10.89 -9.05 -29.35
N CYS A 394 -9.67 -9.07 -28.81
CA CYS A 394 -9.09 -7.92 -28.11
C CYS A 394 -8.23 -7.11 -29.08
N HIS A 395 -8.63 -5.86 -29.35
CA HIS A 395 -8.02 -4.97 -30.36
C HIS A 395 -7.41 -3.69 -29.76
N ALA A 396 -7.29 -3.60 -28.44
CA ALA A 396 -6.62 -2.51 -27.75
C ALA A 396 -5.53 -3.07 -26.84
N TYR A 397 -4.37 -2.41 -26.83
CA TYR A 397 -3.18 -2.91 -26.18
C TYR A 397 -2.42 -1.80 -25.46
N GLN A 398 -1.77 -2.21 -24.37
CA GLN A 398 -0.79 -1.43 -23.64
C GLN A 398 0.37 -2.35 -23.28
N GLY A 399 1.61 -1.91 -23.53
CA GLY A 399 2.78 -2.71 -23.17
C GLY A 399 4.05 -2.33 -23.90
N TYR A 400 5.14 -3.00 -23.54
CA TYR A 400 6.49 -2.68 -24.02
C TYR A 400 6.73 -3.03 -25.48
N LEU A 401 5.82 -3.76 -26.12
CA LEU A 401 5.83 -3.95 -27.57
C LEU A 401 5.81 -2.59 -28.30
N TYR A 402 5.05 -1.63 -27.76
CA TYR A 402 4.86 -0.31 -28.37
C TYR A 402 5.70 0.77 -27.70
N SER A 403 5.54 0.90 -26.38
CA SER A 403 6.20 1.95 -25.62
C SER A 403 6.30 1.58 -24.14
N LYS A 404 7.46 1.88 -23.55
CA LYS A 404 7.59 1.97 -22.10
C LYS A 404 6.88 3.25 -21.62
N PRO A 405 6.56 3.38 -20.32
CA PRO A 405 6.16 4.67 -19.77
C PRO A 405 7.22 5.74 -20.08
N LEU A 406 6.80 6.87 -20.64
CA LEU A 406 7.68 7.96 -21.06
C LEU A 406 7.38 9.25 -20.28
N PRO A 407 8.39 10.09 -19.99
CA PRO A 407 8.14 11.47 -19.58
C PRO A 407 7.30 12.20 -20.63
N LEU A 408 6.51 13.20 -20.21
CA LEU A 408 5.56 13.91 -21.07
C LEU A 408 6.15 14.33 -22.43
N ALA A 409 7.31 14.98 -22.43
CA ALA A 409 7.92 15.49 -23.67
C ALA A 409 8.26 14.35 -24.66
N GLN A 410 8.71 13.21 -24.15
CA GLN A 410 9.02 12.04 -24.96
C GLN A 410 7.74 11.34 -25.44
N PHE A 411 6.70 11.29 -24.59
CA PHE A 411 5.40 10.77 -24.98
C PHE A 411 4.78 11.59 -26.13
N GLU A 412 4.82 12.92 -26.06
CA GLU A 412 4.29 13.76 -27.13
C GLU A 412 5.07 13.61 -28.44
N GLU A 413 6.40 13.40 -28.37
CA GLU A 413 7.20 13.09 -29.56
C GLU A 413 6.81 11.73 -30.17
N PHE A 414 6.66 10.71 -29.31
CA PHE A 414 6.18 9.38 -29.72
C PHE A 414 4.80 9.47 -30.39
N ALA A 415 3.85 10.16 -29.74
CA ALA A 415 2.50 10.31 -30.23
C ALA A 415 2.45 10.99 -31.60
N ARG A 416 3.23 12.08 -31.80
CA ARG A 416 3.35 12.72 -33.11
C ARG A 416 3.87 11.76 -34.18
N LYS A 417 4.87 10.92 -33.88
CA LYS A 417 5.40 9.94 -34.86
C LYS A 417 4.35 8.91 -35.27
N VAL A 418 3.54 8.43 -34.33
CA VAL A 418 2.43 7.50 -34.60
C VAL A 418 1.40 8.15 -35.53
N PHE A 419 1.00 9.40 -35.27
CA PHE A 419 0.04 10.12 -36.13
C PHE A 419 0.55 10.41 -37.54
N HIS A 420 1.87 10.56 -37.75
CA HIS A 420 2.45 10.84 -39.07
C HIS A 420 2.81 9.56 -39.86
N SER A 421 2.77 8.40 -39.22
CA SER A 421 3.12 7.11 -39.83
C SER A 421 1.90 6.34 -40.34
N ASN A 422 0.70 6.79 -39.96
CA ASN A 422 -0.62 6.38 -40.50
C ASN A 422 -1.09 7.40 -41.54
#